data_AF-A0AAE6W6Z3-F1
#
_entry.id   AF-A0AAE6W6Z3-F1
#
_cell.length_a   1.000
_cell.length_b   1.000
_cell.length_c   1.000
_cell.angle_alpha   90.00
_cell.angle_beta   90.00
_cell.angle_gamma   90.00
#
_symmetry.space_group_name_H-M   'P 1'
#
loop_
_entity.id
_entity.type
_entity.pdbx_description
1 polymer ?
#
loop_
_entity_poly.entity_id
_entity_poly.type
_entity_poly.pdbx_seq_one_letter_code
_entity_poly.pdbx_strand_id
1 'polypeptide(L)'
;MVTSSKRRMPDRRTYVLDTSVLLADPNAMIRFDEHEVVLPIVVVTELEAKRHHPELGYFARQALRLLDDFRVRYGRLDAPIPLGDLGGSLRVELNHSDPGVLPAGYRLGDNDSRILAVARNLQAEGFDVTVVSKDLPLRIKASSVGLLAEEYRAELAITDSGWTGMAELTLSGEQVDLLFEQDTLLVPEAAELPVHTGLTIQSERGKALGRVTETGEVRLVRGDREAFGIHGRSAEQRIALDLLLDPEIGIISMGGRAGTGKSALALCAGLEAVLERGQHKKVMVFRPLYAVGGQELGFLPGSEAEKMGPWAQAVFDTLSAVTTREVIEEVVARGMLEVLPLTHIRGRSLHDAFVIVDEAQSLERNVLLTVLSRIGADSRVVLTHDVAQRDNLRVGRYDGVVAVVERLKGHPLFAHVTLTRSERSRIAALVTELLEDGQL
;
A
#
# COMPACT_ATOMS: atom_id res chain seq x y z
N MET A 1 -54.41 -15.71 -4.62
CA MET A 1 -53.92 -14.32 -4.78
C MET A 1 -53.36 -13.89 -3.43
N VAL A 2 -52.05 -14.02 -3.23
CA VAL A 2 -51.34 -13.47 -2.06
C VAL A 2 -50.02 -12.92 -2.59
N THR A 3 -50.03 -11.65 -2.98
CA THR A 3 -48.84 -10.88 -3.32
C THR A 3 -48.21 -10.41 -2.01
N SER A 4 -47.12 -11.06 -1.59
CA SER A 4 -46.27 -10.57 -0.51
C SER A 4 -45.44 -9.40 -1.02
N SER A 5 -45.89 -8.18 -0.70
CA SER A 5 -45.10 -6.96 -0.85
C SER A 5 -44.01 -6.95 0.24
N LYS A 6 -42.78 -7.29 -0.13
CA LYS A 6 -41.61 -7.00 0.70
C LYS A 6 -41.35 -5.50 0.64
N ARG A 7 -41.72 -4.83 1.73
CA ARG A 7 -41.44 -3.41 2.01
C ARG A 7 -39.92 -3.20 2.00
N ARG A 8 -39.38 -2.46 1.02
CA ARG A 8 -37.96 -2.10 0.91
C ARG A 8 -37.56 -1.08 1.99
N MET A 9 -36.39 -1.26 2.59
CA MET A 9 -35.75 -0.26 3.45
C MET A 9 -35.09 0.82 2.56
N PRO A 10 -35.27 2.12 2.86
CA PRO A 10 -34.98 3.23 1.94
C PRO A 10 -33.49 3.59 1.72
N ASP A 11 -32.52 2.89 2.32
CA ASP A 11 -31.08 3.20 2.17
C ASP A 11 -30.25 2.12 1.45
N ARG A 12 -30.88 1.04 0.96
CA ARG A 12 -30.15 -0.10 0.39
C ARG A 12 -30.00 0.00 -1.14
N ARG A 13 -28.79 0.27 -1.59
CA ARG A 13 -28.39 0.27 -3.01
C ARG A 13 -28.13 -1.13 -3.55
N THR A 14 -28.24 -1.26 -4.88
CA THR A 14 -27.90 -2.44 -5.67
C THR A 14 -26.70 -2.14 -6.55
N TYR A 15 -25.55 -2.72 -6.21
CA TYR A 15 -24.33 -2.59 -7.00
C TYR A 15 -24.22 -3.71 -8.01
N VAL A 16 -24.17 -3.35 -9.29
CA VAL A 16 -23.85 -4.29 -10.38
C VAL A 16 -22.38 -4.14 -10.69
N LEU A 17 -21.60 -5.16 -10.36
CA LEU A 17 -20.14 -5.12 -10.53
C LEU A 17 -19.73 -5.58 -11.93
N ASP A 18 -18.78 -4.86 -12.50
CA ASP A 18 -18.06 -5.23 -13.72
C ASP A 18 -16.83 -6.13 -13.41
N THR A 19 -16.38 -6.89 -14.39
CA THR A 19 -15.20 -7.76 -14.30
C THR A 19 -13.92 -6.96 -14.01
N SER A 20 -13.79 -5.75 -14.56
CA SER A 20 -12.64 -4.87 -14.29
C SER A 20 -12.44 -4.58 -12.80
N VAL A 21 -13.53 -4.60 -12.01
CA VAL A 21 -13.51 -4.43 -10.56
C VAL A 21 -12.85 -5.63 -9.90
N LEU A 22 -13.31 -6.85 -10.20
CA LEU A 22 -12.80 -8.08 -9.61
C LEU A 22 -11.38 -8.45 -10.06
N LEU A 23 -11.01 -8.04 -11.28
CA LEU A 23 -9.65 -8.19 -11.79
C LEU A 23 -8.67 -7.24 -11.14
N ALA A 24 -9.16 -6.14 -10.55
CA ALA A 24 -8.33 -5.23 -9.78
C ALA A 24 -8.36 -5.51 -8.27
N ASP A 25 -9.49 -6.00 -7.76
CA ASP A 25 -9.70 -6.39 -6.37
C ASP A 25 -10.66 -7.59 -6.26
N PRO A 26 -10.14 -8.81 -6.03
CA PRO A 26 -10.94 -10.01 -5.88
C PRO A 26 -11.97 -9.95 -4.75
N ASN A 27 -11.71 -9.14 -3.72
CA ASN A 27 -12.56 -8.99 -2.55
C ASN A 27 -13.62 -7.89 -2.73
N ALA A 28 -13.66 -7.17 -3.86
CA ALA A 28 -14.65 -6.12 -4.06
C ALA A 28 -16.10 -6.60 -3.91
N MET A 29 -16.39 -7.89 -4.22
CA MET A 29 -17.73 -8.46 -4.05
C MET A 29 -18.21 -8.60 -2.60
N ILE A 30 -17.31 -8.48 -1.62
CA ILE A 30 -17.63 -8.57 -0.19
C ILE A 30 -17.46 -7.24 0.56
N ARG A 31 -17.11 -6.15 -0.15
CA ARG A 31 -16.82 -4.83 0.43
C ARG A 31 -18.03 -3.91 0.56
N PHE A 32 -19.21 -4.40 0.17
CA PHE A 32 -20.48 -3.68 0.23
C PHE A 32 -21.48 -4.50 1.05
N ASP A 33 -21.10 -4.85 2.28
CA ASP A 33 -21.84 -5.76 3.16
C ASP A 33 -23.08 -5.13 3.81
N GLU A 34 -23.33 -3.85 3.58
CA GLU A 34 -24.55 -3.12 3.88
C GLU A 34 -25.52 -3.06 2.68
N HIS A 35 -25.06 -3.46 1.48
CA HIS A 35 -25.75 -3.31 0.21
C HIS A 35 -26.00 -4.63 -0.53
N GLU A 36 -26.72 -4.56 -1.65
CA GLU A 36 -26.98 -5.70 -2.52
C GLU A 36 -25.95 -5.72 -3.67
N VAL A 37 -25.07 -6.71 -3.68
CA VAL A 37 -24.06 -6.93 -4.72
C VAL A 37 -24.57 -7.95 -5.73
N VAL A 38 -24.57 -7.55 -6.99
CA VAL A 38 -25.03 -8.35 -8.12
C VAL A 38 -23.89 -8.55 -9.11
N LEU A 39 -23.56 -9.81 -9.38
CA LEU A 39 -22.56 -10.22 -10.36
C LEU A 39 -23.24 -10.80 -11.60
N PRO A 40 -23.31 -10.08 -12.73
CA PRO A 40 -23.77 -10.66 -13.99
C PRO A 40 -22.98 -11.93 -14.35
N ILE A 41 -23.63 -12.98 -14.84
CA ILE A 41 -22.95 -14.24 -15.22
C ILE A 41 -21.82 -14.06 -16.25
N VAL A 42 -21.92 -13.01 -17.09
CA VAL A 42 -20.85 -12.66 -18.02
C VAL A 42 -19.54 -12.33 -17.31
N VAL A 43 -19.60 -11.77 -16.09
CA VAL A 43 -18.42 -11.47 -15.28
C VAL A 43 -17.67 -12.74 -14.91
N VAL A 44 -18.39 -13.79 -14.48
CA VAL A 44 -17.79 -15.10 -14.17
C VAL A 44 -17.14 -15.71 -15.42
N THR A 45 -17.78 -15.55 -16.58
CA THR A 45 -17.26 -16.02 -17.87
C THR A 45 -15.96 -15.30 -18.24
N GLU A 46 -15.90 -13.97 -18.03
CA GLU A 46 -14.70 -13.17 -18.29
C GLU A 46 -13.57 -13.48 -17.31
N LEU A 47 -13.87 -13.71 -16.03
CA LEU A 47 -12.87 -14.16 -15.05
C LEU A 47 -12.25 -15.49 -15.47
N GLU A 48 -13.04 -16.46 -15.92
CA GLU A 48 -12.49 -17.74 -16.41
C GLU A 48 -11.62 -17.54 -17.65
N ALA A 49 -12.05 -16.70 -18.61
CA ALA A 49 -11.25 -16.36 -19.79
C ALA A 49 -9.91 -15.68 -19.42
N LYS A 50 -9.86 -14.95 -18.29
CA LYS A 50 -8.65 -14.26 -17.80
C LYS A 50 -7.83 -15.11 -16.82
N ARG A 51 -8.25 -16.33 -16.47
CA ARG A 51 -7.59 -17.19 -15.46
C ARG A 51 -6.12 -17.48 -15.74
N HIS A 52 -5.72 -17.53 -17.01
CA HIS A 52 -4.35 -17.78 -17.46
C HIS A 52 -3.62 -16.52 -17.93
N HIS A 53 -4.22 -15.34 -17.77
CA HIS A 53 -3.59 -14.08 -18.16
C HIS A 53 -2.33 -13.84 -17.31
N PRO A 54 -1.19 -13.46 -17.92
CA PRO A 54 0.07 -13.24 -17.19
C PRO A 54 -0.07 -12.23 -16.04
N GLU A 55 -0.82 -11.15 -16.25
CA GLU A 55 -0.96 -10.06 -15.28
C GLU A 55 -2.23 -10.16 -14.41
N LEU A 56 -3.31 -10.73 -14.96
CA LEU A 56 -4.66 -10.65 -14.35
C LEU A 56 -5.12 -12.01 -13.80
N GLY A 57 -4.43 -13.10 -14.17
CA GLY A 57 -4.86 -14.45 -13.85
C GLY A 57 -4.82 -14.75 -12.36
N TYR A 58 -3.94 -14.09 -11.58
CA TYR A 58 -3.95 -14.22 -10.13
C TYR A 58 -5.25 -13.70 -9.52
N PHE A 59 -5.66 -12.47 -9.86
CA PHE A 59 -6.87 -11.84 -9.36
C PHE A 59 -8.13 -12.60 -9.81
N ALA A 60 -8.16 -13.00 -11.08
CA ALA A 60 -9.23 -13.84 -11.61
C ALA A 60 -9.39 -15.16 -10.82
N ARG A 61 -8.28 -15.85 -10.53
CA ARG A 61 -8.30 -17.08 -9.72
C ARG A 61 -8.75 -16.84 -8.29
N GLN A 62 -8.36 -15.73 -7.67
CA GLN A 62 -8.81 -15.41 -6.31
C GLN A 62 -10.31 -15.12 -6.26
N ALA A 63 -10.83 -14.33 -7.20
CA ALA A 63 -12.25 -14.04 -7.29
C ALA A 63 -13.08 -15.32 -7.53
N LEU A 64 -12.61 -16.19 -8.43
CA LEU A 64 -13.24 -17.49 -8.70
C LEU A 64 -13.19 -18.42 -7.48
N ARG A 65 -12.09 -18.44 -6.72
CA ARG A 65 -12.00 -19.21 -5.46
C ARG A 65 -13.00 -18.71 -4.43
N LEU A 66 -13.12 -17.39 -4.27
CA LEU A 66 -14.08 -16.79 -3.33
C LEU A 66 -15.53 -17.15 -3.70
N LEU A 67 -15.86 -17.12 -5.00
CA LEU A 67 -17.15 -17.60 -5.50
C LEU A 67 -17.36 -19.09 -5.24
N ASP A 68 -16.33 -19.93 -5.40
CA ASP A 68 -16.42 -21.36 -5.10
C ASP A 68 -16.59 -21.61 -3.59
N ASP A 69 -15.91 -20.86 -2.73
CA ASP A 69 -16.09 -20.93 -1.27
C ASP A 69 -17.52 -20.58 -0.87
N PHE A 70 -18.10 -19.54 -1.48
CA PHE A 70 -19.52 -19.19 -1.30
C PHE A 70 -20.45 -20.29 -1.81
N ARG A 71 -20.16 -20.91 -2.96
CA ARG A 71 -20.94 -22.02 -3.51
C ARG A 71 -20.88 -23.24 -2.59
N VAL A 72 -19.72 -23.56 -2.02
CA VAL A 72 -19.56 -24.67 -1.06
C VAL A 72 -20.35 -24.39 0.22
N ARG A 73 -20.32 -23.15 0.72
CA ARG A 73 -21.01 -22.75 1.95
C ARG A 73 -22.54 -22.69 1.80
N TYR A 74 -23.04 -22.10 0.71
CA TYR A 74 -24.46 -21.80 0.53
C TYR A 74 -25.15 -22.67 -0.54
N GLY A 75 -24.41 -23.56 -1.21
CA GLY A 75 -24.88 -24.50 -2.22
C GLY A 75 -25.06 -23.88 -3.62
N ARG A 76 -25.64 -22.68 -3.69
CA ARG A 76 -25.96 -21.97 -4.93
C ARG A 76 -25.67 -20.48 -4.81
N LEU A 77 -25.34 -19.84 -5.94
CA LEU A 77 -24.95 -18.44 -6.01
C LEU A 77 -25.99 -17.53 -6.67
N ASP A 78 -27.01 -18.11 -7.31
CA ASP A 78 -28.05 -17.37 -8.04
C ASP A 78 -29.18 -16.84 -7.13
N ALA A 79 -29.18 -17.25 -5.86
CA ALA A 79 -30.01 -16.67 -4.81
C ALA A 79 -29.18 -15.71 -3.94
N PRO A 80 -29.80 -14.67 -3.33
CA PRO A 80 -29.10 -13.77 -2.42
C PRO A 80 -28.46 -14.54 -1.25
N ILE A 81 -27.14 -14.48 -1.15
CA ILE A 81 -26.36 -14.99 -0.02
C ILE A 81 -25.97 -13.82 0.89
N PRO A 82 -26.02 -13.97 2.23
CA PRO A 82 -25.70 -12.88 3.14
C PRO A 82 -24.21 -12.50 3.07
N LEU A 83 -23.94 -11.19 3.10
CA LEU A 83 -22.61 -10.61 3.24
C LEU A 83 -22.51 -9.94 4.61
N GLY A 84 -21.43 -10.25 5.35
CA GLY A 84 -21.12 -9.64 6.64
C GLY A 84 -22.27 -9.70 7.66
N ASP A 85 -22.26 -8.74 8.58
CA ASP A 85 -23.27 -8.60 9.64
C ASP A 85 -24.19 -7.38 9.41
N LEU A 86 -23.87 -6.52 8.44
CA LEU A 86 -24.62 -5.29 8.12
C LEU A 86 -25.86 -5.53 7.23
N GLY A 87 -26.15 -6.78 6.90
CA GLY A 87 -27.41 -7.21 6.28
C GLY A 87 -27.41 -7.22 4.76
N GLY A 88 -26.27 -6.93 4.11
CA GLY A 88 -26.03 -6.98 2.68
C GLY A 88 -26.11 -8.38 2.09
N SER A 89 -26.00 -8.48 0.77
CA SER A 89 -26.08 -9.77 0.09
C SER A 89 -25.37 -9.81 -1.25
N LEU A 90 -24.81 -10.95 -1.62
CA LEU A 90 -24.24 -11.23 -2.93
C LEU A 90 -25.15 -12.16 -3.73
N ARG A 91 -25.27 -11.97 -5.05
CA ARG A 91 -25.78 -13.01 -5.97
C ARG A 91 -25.10 -12.94 -7.33
N VAL A 92 -25.05 -14.08 -8.01
CA VAL A 92 -24.72 -14.18 -9.43
C VAL A 92 -26.01 -14.12 -10.24
N GLU A 93 -26.18 -13.06 -11.02
CA GLU A 93 -27.38 -12.83 -11.82
C GLU A 93 -27.32 -13.61 -13.13
N LEU A 94 -28.21 -14.59 -13.24
CA LEU A 94 -28.38 -15.43 -14.43
C LEU A 94 -29.45 -14.87 -15.39
N ASN A 95 -30.40 -14.07 -14.87
CA ASN A 95 -31.53 -13.53 -15.63
C ASN A 95 -31.27 -12.05 -16.00
N HIS A 96 -32.31 -11.30 -16.35
CA HIS A 96 -32.21 -9.86 -16.64
C HIS A 96 -31.29 -9.50 -17.84
N SER A 97 -31.10 -10.44 -18.76
CA SER A 97 -30.21 -10.30 -19.91
C SER A 97 -30.91 -9.81 -21.19
N ASP A 98 -32.20 -9.45 -21.13
CA ASP A 98 -32.93 -8.94 -22.30
C ASP A 98 -32.35 -7.60 -22.77
N PRO A 99 -31.74 -7.52 -23.97
CA PRO A 99 -31.18 -6.28 -24.51
C PRO A 99 -32.25 -5.28 -24.96
N GLY A 100 -33.54 -5.64 -24.97
CA GLY A 100 -34.65 -4.79 -25.37
C GLY A 100 -34.76 -3.49 -24.58
N VAL A 101 -34.32 -3.49 -23.32
CA VAL A 101 -34.30 -2.30 -22.44
C VAL A 101 -33.20 -1.28 -22.80
N LEU A 102 -32.21 -1.67 -23.60
CA LEU A 102 -31.14 -0.79 -24.06
C LEU A 102 -31.52 -0.13 -25.40
N PRO A 103 -31.01 1.08 -25.71
CA PRO A 103 -31.14 1.68 -27.04
C PRO A 103 -30.48 0.81 -28.12
N ALA A 104 -30.97 0.87 -29.36
CA ALA A 104 -30.48 0.00 -30.45
C ALA A 104 -28.95 0.04 -30.66
N GLY A 105 -28.32 1.21 -30.48
CA GLY A 105 -26.86 1.38 -30.58
C GLY A 105 -26.04 0.68 -29.50
N TYR A 106 -26.67 0.22 -28.42
CA TYR A 106 -26.07 -0.49 -27.30
C TYR A 106 -26.41 -1.99 -27.27
N ARG A 107 -27.08 -2.52 -28.31
CA ARG A 107 -27.46 -3.94 -28.40
C ARG A 107 -26.40 -4.74 -29.19
N LEU A 108 -25.14 -4.62 -28.79
CA LEU A 108 -24.00 -5.17 -29.54
C LEU A 108 -23.74 -6.66 -29.22
N GLY A 109 -24.31 -7.17 -28.13
CA GLY A 109 -24.12 -8.56 -27.70
C GLY A 109 -22.76 -8.85 -27.04
N ASP A 110 -21.93 -7.80 -26.89
CA ASP A 110 -20.67 -7.82 -26.15
C ASP A 110 -20.90 -7.85 -24.63
N ASN A 111 -19.82 -7.99 -23.86
CA ASN A 111 -19.88 -8.16 -22.41
C ASN A 111 -20.43 -6.90 -21.72
N ASP A 112 -20.01 -5.72 -22.17
CA ASP A 112 -20.55 -4.43 -21.73
C ASP A 112 -22.08 -4.37 -21.89
N SER A 113 -22.61 -4.73 -23.06
CA SER A 113 -24.06 -4.72 -23.30
C SER A 113 -24.80 -5.65 -22.35
N ARG A 114 -24.21 -6.79 -21.98
CA ARG A 114 -24.81 -7.76 -21.05
C ARG A 114 -24.82 -7.24 -19.62
N ILE A 115 -23.73 -6.61 -19.16
CA ILE A 115 -23.66 -5.98 -17.83
C ILE A 115 -24.70 -4.85 -17.74
N LEU A 116 -24.79 -4.01 -18.78
CA LEU A 116 -25.74 -2.90 -18.84
C LEU A 116 -27.19 -3.39 -18.91
N ALA A 117 -27.47 -4.48 -19.62
CA ALA A 117 -28.81 -5.08 -19.67
C ALA A 117 -29.26 -5.54 -18.29
N VAL A 118 -28.40 -6.22 -17.54
CA VAL A 118 -28.69 -6.64 -16.15
C VAL A 118 -29.01 -5.43 -15.28
N ALA A 119 -28.15 -4.42 -15.29
CA ALA A 119 -28.36 -3.22 -14.49
C ALA A 119 -29.64 -2.47 -14.87
N ARG A 120 -29.95 -2.38 -16.16
CA ARG A 120 -31.16 -1.72 -16.67
C ARG A 120 -32.44 -2.44 -16.30
N ASN A 121 -32.47 -3.75 -16.46
CA ASN A 121 -33.64 -4.56 -16.13
C ASN A 121 -33.91 -4.50 -14.62
N LEU A 122 -32.88 -4.58 -13.77
CA LEU A 122 -33.03 -4.37 -12.32
C LEU A 122 -33.55 -2.95 -12.00
N GLN A 123 -33.05 -1.92 -12.68
CA GLN A 123 -33.57 -0.56 -12.50
C GLN A 123 -35.05 -0.44 -12.91
N ALA A 124 -35.46 -1.12 -13.99
CA ALA A 124 -36.84 -1.16 -14.46
C ALA A 124 -37.80 -1.87 -13.47
N GLU A 125 -37.28 -2.83 -12.71
CA GLU A 125 -37.99 -3.46 -11.57
C GLU A 125 -37.99 -2.60 -10.29
N GLY A 126 -37.46 -1.36 -10.38
CA GLY A 126 -37.47 -0.37 -9.31
C GLY A 126 -36.34 -0.50 -8.30
N PHE A 127 -35.28 -1.28 -8.58
CA PHE A 127 -34.07 -1.31 -7.76
C PHE A 127 -33.30 0.01 -7.91
N ASP A 128 -32.67 0.48 -6.83
CA ASP A 128 -31.72 1.59 -6.89
C ASP A 128 -30.36 1.06 -7.34
N VAL A 129 -30.12 1.10 -8.66
CA VAL A 129 -28.99 0.42 -9.30
C VAL A 129 -27.84 1.38 -9.59
N THR A 130 -26.65 1.01 -9.14
CA THR A 130 -25.38 1.65 -9.49
C THR A 130 -24.45 0.64 -10.15
N VAL A 131 -23.95 0.96 -11.35
CA VAL A 131 -22.92 0.17 -12.02
C VAL A 131 -21.56 0.57 -11.49
N VAL A 132 -20.78 -0.40 -11.03
CA VAL A 132 -19.44 -0.17 -10.49
C VAL A 132 -18.42 -0.74 -11.47
N SER A 133 -17.54 0.11 -12.00
CA SER A 133 -16.54 -0.30 -13.00
C SER A 133 -15.27 0.54 -12.90
N LYS A 134 -14.12 -0.03 -13.24
CA LYS A 134 -12.86 0.72 -13.44
C LYS A 134 -12.70 1.26 -14.85
N ASP A 135 -13.46 0.72 -15.81
CA ASP A 135 -13.36 1.12 -17.20
C ASP A 135 -14.21 2.36 -17.47
N LEU A 136 -13.53 3.48 -17.74
CA LEU A 136 -14.19 4.74 -18.10
C LEU A 136 -15.19 4.58 -19.26
N PRO A 137 -14.90 3.82 -20.35
CA PRO A 137 -15.87 3.59 -21.40
C PRO A 137 -17.18 2.97 -20.89
N LEU A 138 -17.13 1.93 -20.07
CA LEU A 138 -18.33 1.28 -19.54
C LEU A 138 -19.15 2.24 -18.67
N ARG A 139 -18.49 3.07 -17.84
CA ARG A 139 -19.17 4.10 -17.04
C ARG A 139 -19.89 5.14 -17.91
N ILE A 140 -19.24 5.61 -18.98
CA ILE A 140 -19.86 6.54 -19.94
C ILE A 140 -21.10 5.88 -20.60
N LYS A 141 -20.99 4.62 -21.01
CA LYS A 141 -22.11 3.87 -21.60
C LYS A 141 -23.26 3.74 -20.60
N ALA A 142 -22.97 3.38 -19.34
CA ALA A 142 -23.96 3.28 -18.26
C ALA A 142 -24.71 4.60 -18.02
N SER A 143 -23.98 5.71 -17.88
CA SER A 143 -24.60 7.04 -17.72
C SER A 143 -25.43 7.45 -18.93
N SER A 144 -25.00 7.11 -20.16
CA SER A 144 -25.73 7.46 -21.38
C SER A 144 -27.07 6.74 -21.53
N VAL A 145 -27.20 5.54 -20.94
CA VAL A 145 -28.49 4.85 -20.88
C VAL A 145 -29.32 5.30 -19.68
N GLY A 146 -28.76 6.06 -18.74
CA GLY A 146 -29.39 6.69 -17.56
C GLY A 146 -29.13 5.97 -16.23
N LEU A 147 -28.14 5.07 -16.18
CA LEU A 147 -27.76 4.35 -14.95
C LEU A 147 -26.80 5.22 -14.16
N LEU A 148 -26.84 5.12 -12.83
CA LEU A 148 -25.74 5.62 -12.01
C LEU A 148 -24.52 4.74 -12.27
N ALA A 149 -23.37 5.38 -12.42
CA ALA A 149 -22.12 4.70 -12.67
C ALA A 149 -21.02 5.29 -11.78
N GLU A 150 -20.41 4.45 -10.96
CA GLU A 150 -19.37 4.84 -10.03
C GLU A 150 -18.05 4.16 -10.40
N GLU A 151 -16.97 4.90 -10.23
CA GLU A 151 -15.63 4.34 -10.37
C GLU A 151 -15.28 3.51 -9.14
N TYR A 152 -14.81 2.28 -9.34
CA TYR A 152 -14.28 1.50 -8.24
C TYR A 152 -12.93 2.05 -7.77
N ARG A 153 -12.97 2.86 -6.72
CA ARG A 153 -11.78 3.47 -6.10
C ARG A 153 -11.20 2.54 -5.03
N ALA A 154 -10.50 1.50 -5.49
CA ALA A 154 -9.76 0.59 -4.62
C ALA A 154 -8.83 1.32 -3.64
N GLU A 155 -8.28 2.48 -4.00
CA GLU A 155 -7.36 3.28 -3.17
C GLU A 155 -7.94 3.71 -1.82
N LEU A 156 -9.26 3.86 -1.71
CA LEU A 156 -9.93 4.15 -0.44
C LEU A 156 -10.20 2.89 0.40
N ALA A 157 -10.10 1.71 -0.22
CA ALA A 157 -10.33 0.41 0.40
C ALA A 157 -9.06 -0.45 0.49
N ILE A 158 -7.89 0.03 0.01
CA ILE A 158 -6.60 -0.70 0.00
C ILE A 158 -6.00 -0.87 1.40
N THR A 159 -6.57 -0.27 2.41
CA THR A 159 -6.20 -0.57 3.79
C THR A 159 -7.32 -1.38 4.45
N ASP A 160 -7.24 -2.71 4.42
CA ASP A 160 -8.07 -3.54 5.31
C ASP A 160 -7.72 -3.30 6.81
N SER A 161 -6.77 -2.39 7.14
CA SER A 161 -6.56 -1.92 8.52
C SER A 161 -6.28 -0.42 8.74
N GLY A 162 -6.15 0.41 7.71
CA GLY A 162 -5.65 1.80 7.83
C GLY A 162 -4.27 1.90 8.49
N TRP A 163 -3.51 0.81 8.60
CA TRP A 163 -2.35 0.74 9.49
C TRP A 163 -1.15 1.46 8.90
N THR A 164 -0.89 2.66 9.41
CA THR A 164 0.25 3.51 9.07
C THR A 164 1.50 3.17 9.89
N GLY A 165 1.41 2.19 10.79
CA GLY A 165 2.43 1.96 11.81
C GLY A 165 2.38 2.95 12.98
N MET A 166 1.39 3.85 13.00
CA MET A 166 1.18 4.85 14.04
C MET A 166 -0.22 4.70 14.66
N ALA A 167 -0.34 4.97 15.95
CA ALA A 167 -1.61 5.07 16.66
C ALA A 167 -1.58 6.21 17.70
N GLU A 168 -2.75 6.69 18.09
CA GLU A 168 -2.89 7.66 19.18
C GLU A 168 -3.23 6.93 20.49
N LEU A 169 -2.63 7.37 21.59
CA LEU A 169 -2.89 6.82 22.92
C LEU A 169 -3.07 7.96 23.91
N THR A 170 -4.13 7.90 24.71
CA THR A 170 -4.38 8.88 25.78
C THR A 170 -3.99 8.28 27.11
N LEU A 171 -3.07 8.93 27.82
CA LEU A 171 -2.60 8.50 29.15
C LEU A 171 -2.84 9.60 30.18
N SER A 172 -2.96 9.22 31.45
CA SER A 172 -3.00 10.16 32.57
C SER A 172 -1.64 10.85 32.75
N GLY A 173 -1.62 12.00 33.45
CA GLY A 173 -0.37 12.68 33.78
C GLY A 173 0.59 11.81 34.61
N GLU A 174 0.06 10.98 35.52
CA GLU A 174 0.85 10.05 36.33
C GLU A 174 1.44 8.90 35.50
N GLN A 175 0.69 8.37 34.53
CA GLN A 175 1.18 7.34 33.61
C GLN A 175 2.29 7.89 32.72
N VAL A 176 2.18 9.14 32.27
CA VAL A 176 3.26 9.78 31.49
C VAL A 176 4.51 9.97 32.34
N ASP A 177 4.40 10.45 33.58
CA ASP A 177 5.55 10.57 34.48
C ASP A 177 6.24 9.21 34.69
N LEU A 178 5.47 8.17 34.97
CA LEU A 178 5.99 6.80 35.13
C LEU A 178 6.70 6.32 33.87
N LEU A 179 6.15 6.59 32.68
CA LEU A 179 6.80 6.26 31.41
C LEU A 179 8.14 7.00 31.23
N PHE A 180 8.24 8.25 31.67
CA PHE A 180 9.50 9.01 31.63
C PHE A 180 10.52 8.56 32.69
N GLU A 181 10.06 8.07 33.84
CA GLU A 181 10.92 7.56 34.92
C GLU A 181 11.44 6.14 34.64
N GLN A 182 10.60 5.28 34.05
CA GLN A 182 10.88 3.84 33.89
C GLN A 182 11.23 3.44 32.45
N ASP A 183 11.19 4.38 31.49
CA ASP A 183 11.32 4.18 30.04
C ASP A 183 10.30 3.21 29.41
N THR A 184 9.56 2.45 30.20
CA THR A 184 8.55 1.47 29.77
C THR A 184 7.34 1.51 30.68
N LEU A 185 6.16 1.22 30.12
CA LEU A 185 4.90 1.17 30.85
C LEU A 185 3.96 0.15 30.22
N LEU A 186 3.38 -0.74 31.02
CA LEU A 186 2.31 -1.62 30.55
C LEU A 186 0.99 -0.85 30.46
N VAL A 187 0.42 -0.80 29.26
CA VAL A 187 -0.87 -0.16 28.98
C VAL A 187 -1.74 -1.18 28.24
N PRO A 188 -2.88 -1.63 28.80
CA PRO A 188 -3.72 -2.66 28.19
C PRO A 188 -4.12 -2.35 26.74
N GLU A 189 -4.47 -1.08 26.45
CA GLU A 189 -4.86 -0.63 25.12
C GLU A 189 -3.72 -0.71 24.11
N ALA A 190 -2.47 -0.53 24.55
CA ALA A 190 -1.30 -0.63 23.70
C ALA A 190 -0.91 -2.09 23.41
N ALA A 191 -1.25 -3.03 24.30
CA ALA A 191 -0.94 -4.44 24.14
C ALA A 191 -1.75 -5.12 23.02
N GLU A 192 -2.86 -4.52 22.59
CA GLU A 192 -3.66 -4.99 21.44
C GLU A 192 -3.08 -4.55 20.09
N LEU A 193 -2.15 -3.58 20.09
CA LEU A 193 -1.54 -3.07 18.88
C LEU A 193 -0.38 -3.96 18.42
N PRO A 194 -0.11 -4.02 17.10
CA PRO A 194 1.06 -4.74 16.59
C PRO A 194 2.36 -4.23 17.20
N VAL A 195 3.30 -5.14 17.46
CA VAL A 195 4.68 -4.78 17.85
C VAL A 195 5.26 -3.72 16.90
N HIS A 196 6.08 -2.84 17.46
CA HIS A 196 6.70 -1.70 16.77
C HIS A 196 5.74 -0.59 16.32
N THR A 197 4.45 -0.65 16.64
CA THR A 197 3.53 0.47 16.41
C THR A 197 4.01 1.69 17.19
N GLY A 198 4.26 2.79 16.48
CA GLY A 198 4.58 4.09 17.07
C GLY A 198 3.34 4.72 17.68
N LEU A 199 3.51 5.40 18.81
CA LEU A 199 2.43 6.00 19.58
C LEU A 199 2.65 7.49 19.73
N THR A 200 1.67 8.28 19.33
CA THR A 200 1.55 9.67 19.77
C THR A 200 0.72 9.69 21.05
N ILE A 201 1.39 9.95 22.16
CA ILE A 201 0.78 9.93 23.49
C ILE A 201 0.31 11.34 23.85
N GLN A 202 -0.96 11.47 24.21
CA GLN A 202 -1.55 12.71 24.70
C GLN A 202 -1.92 12.58 26.18
N SER A 203 -1.62 13.62 26.96
CA SER A 203 -2.06 13.74 28.35
C SER A 203 -2.38 15.19 28.69
N GLU A 204 -2.98 15.41 29.86
CA GLU A 204 -3.24 16.75 30.41
C GLU A 204 -1.97 17.60 30.60
N ARG A 205 -0.79 16.95 30.67
CA ARG A 205 0.50 17.60 30.90
C ARG A 205 1.30 17.84 29.63
N GLY A 206 0.91 17.25 28.50
CA GLY A 206 1.58 17.47 27.22
C GLY A 206 1.51 16.28 26.27
N LYS A 207 2.49 16.23 25.36
CA LYS A 207 2.63 15.17 24.36
C LYS A 207 3.92 14.41 24.56
N ALA A 208 3.87 13.10 24.38
CA ALA A 208 5.03 12.22 24.37
C ALA A 208 4.97 11.29 23.15
N LEU A 209 6.07 10.59 22.88
CA LEU A 209 6.13 9.55 21.86
C LEU A 209 6.50 8.24 22.52
N GLY A 210 5.91 7.15 22.04
CA GLY A 210 6.23 5.80 22.48
C GLY A 210 6.22 4.81 21.32
N ARG A 211 6.62 3.58 21.60
CA ARG A 211 6.53 2.45 20.67
C ARG A 211 6.13 1.19 21.43
N VAL A 212 5.27 0.39 20.82
CA VAL A 212 4.86 -0.92 21.36
C VAL A 212 6.02 -1.92 21.26
N THR A 213 6.40 -2.56 22.36
CA THR A 213 7.42 -3.60 22.42
C THR A 213 6.86 -4.98 22.06
N GLU A 214 7.73 -5.99 21.90
CA GLU A 214 7.31 -7.38 21.69
C GLU A 214 6.48 -7.94 22.86
N THR A 215 6.72 -7.43 24.07
CA THR A 215 5.96 -7.79 25.29
C THR A 215 4.61 -7.09 25.40
N GLY A 216 4.27 -6.19 24.48
CA GLY A 216 3.04 -5.39 24.52
C GLY A 216 3.10 -4.17 25.45
N GLU A 217 4.29 -3.81 25.93
CA GLU A 217 4.51 -2.61 26.74
C GLU A 217 4.77 -1.39 25.84
N VAL A 218 4.52 -0.20 26.37
CA VAL A 218 4.88 1.06 25.72
C VAL A 218 6.29 1.43 26.15
N ARG A 219 7.24 1.47 25.22
CA ARG A 219 8.58 2.03 25.41
C ARG A 219 8.61 3.50 25.01
N LEU A 220 9.20 4.35 25.83
CA LEU A 220 9.37 5.78 25.56
C LEU A 220 10.29 5.99 24.33
N VAL A 221 9.85 6.85 23.41
CA VAL A 221 10.69 7.33 22.31
C VAL A 221 11.10 8.77 22.60
N ARG A 222 12.38 8.96 22.91
CA ARG A 222 12.94 10.28 23.21
C ARG A 222 12.97 11.16 21.96
N GLY A 223 12.55 12.42 22.12
CA GLY A 223 12.36 13.36 21.01
C GLY A 223 13.63 14.01 20.47
N ASP A 224 14.76 13.81 21.14
CA ASP A 224 16.09 14.34 20.85
C ASP A 224 16.99 13.33 20.11
N ARG A 225 16.43 12.21 19.64
CA ARG A 225 17.18 11.24 18.83
C ARG A 225 17.70 11.88 17.55
N GLU A 226 18.98 11.64 17.31
CA GLU A 226 19.73 12.06 16.12
C GLU A 226 20.37 10.83 15.47
N ALA A 227 20.49 10.85 14.15
CA ALA A 227 21.34 9.93 13.40
C ALA A 227 22.16 10.73 12.39
N PHE A 228 23.48 10.72 12.50
CA PHE A 228 24.37 11.38 11.53
C PHE A 228 23.93 12.80 11.13
N GLY A 229 23.68 13.69 12.11
CA GLY A 229 23.26 15.07 11.87
C GLY A 229 21.74 15.29 11.72
N ILE A 230 20.95 14.24 11.45
CA ILE A 230 19.51 14.38 11.16
C ILE A 230 18.64 14.14 12.39
N HIS A 231 17.64 15.00 12.58
CA HIS A 231 16.63 14.89 13.63
C HIS A 231 15.23 14.80 13.02
N GLY A 232 14.34 14.04 13.67
CA GLY A 232 12.94 13.92 13.26
C GLY A 232 12.15 15.20 13.58
N ARG A 233 11.51 15.79 12.57
CA ARG A 233 10.70 17.01 12.70
C ARG A 233 9.23 16.74 12.99
N SER A 234 8.73 15.60 12.56
CA SER A 234 7.40 15.11 12.89
C SER A 234 7.45 13.92 13.86
N ALA A 235 6.31 13.55 14.44
CA ALA A 235 6.20 12.36 15.28
C ALA A 235 6.62 11.10 14.51
N GLU A 236 6.13 10.94 13.28
CA GLU A 236 6.41 9.80 12.42
C GLU A 236 7.90 9.70 12.06
N GLN A 237 8.58 10.83 11.80
CA GLN A 237 10.02 10.83 11.55
C GLN A 237 10.84 10.46 12.80
N ARG A 238 10.41 10.90 13.99
CA ARG A 238 11.08 10.54 15.26
C ARG A 238 10.89 9.06 15.58
N ILE A 239 9.69 8.52 15.38
CA ILE A 239 9.44 7.08 15.44
C ILE A 239 10.27 6.35 14.39
N ALA A 240 10.34 6.84 13.15
CA ALA A 240 11.15 6.22 12.11
C ALA A 240 12.63 6.14 12.50
N LEU A 241 13.20 7.21 13.09
CA LEU A 241 14.58 7.18 13.61
C LEU A 241 14.74 6.18 14.76
N ASP A 242 13.77 6.10 15.68
CA ASP A 242 13.80 5.09 16.75
C ASP A 242 13.85 3.66 16.18
N LEU A 243 13.01 3.37 15.19
CA LEU A 243 12.96 2.08 14.49
C LEU A 243 14.26 1.79 13.73
N LEU A 244 14.80 2.76 12.99
CA LEU A 244 16.02 2.59 12.20
C LEU A 244 17.26 2.36 13.06
N LEU A 245 17.31 2.97 14.25
CA LEU A 245 18.43 2.88 15.19
C LEU A 245 18.34 1.68 16.14
N ASP A 246 17.24 0.94 16.13
CA ASP A 246 17.04 -0.25 16.96
C ASP A 246 17.67 -1.49 16.29
N PRO A 247 18.74 -2.09 16.85
CA PRO A 247 19.45 -3.23 16.27
C PRO A 247 18.60 -4.52 16.18
N GLU A 248 17.49 -4.61 16.91
CA GLU A 248 16.64 -5.82 16.95
C GLU A 248 15.72 -5.94 15.73
N ILE A 249 15.48 -4.85 14.99
CA ILE A 249 14.57 -4.83 13.84
C ILE A 249 15.32 -5.15 12.53
N GLY A 250 15.03 -6.28 11.92
CA GLY A 250 15.70 -6.72 10.69
C GLY A 250 15.15 -6.09 9.40
N ILE A 251 13.85 -5.80 9.34
CA ILE A 251 13.16 -5.29 8.15
C ILE A 251 12.36 -4.05 8.54
N ILE A 252 12.70 -2.90 7.96
CA ILE A 252 11.98 -1.64 8.18
C ILE A 252 11.33 -1.21 6.87
N SER A 253 10.02 -0.95 6.90
CA SER A 253 9.29 -0.37 5.77
C SER A 253 8.92 1.08 6.07
N MET A 254 9.37 2.00 5.22
CA MET A 254 9.06 3.42 5.30
C MET A 254 8.21 3.84 4.10
N GLY A 255 6.91 4.06 4.35
CA GLY A 255 5.98 4.59 3.36
C GLY A 255 5.86 6.12 3.45
N GLY A 256 5.35 6.76 2.41
CA GLY A 256 4.97 8.18 2.47
C GLY A 256 5.19 8.90 1.14
N ARG A 257 4.58 10.09 0.99
CA ARG A 257 4.73 10.89 -0.23
C ARG A 257 6.17 11.35 -0.48
N ALA A 258 6.49 11.76 -1.70
CA ALA A 258 7.80 12.34 -1.99
C ALA A 258 8.07 13.61 -1.15
N GLY A 259 9.28 13.72 -0.61
CA GLY A 259 9.70 14.85 0.23
C GLY A 259 9.36 14.74 1.72
N THR A 260 8.89 13.58 2.19
CA THR A 260 8.68 13.28 3.62
C THR A 260 9.97 12.88 4.36
N GLY A 261 11.11 12.81 3.66
CA GLY A 261 12.43 12.56 4.26
C GLY A 261 12.86 11.08 4.34
N LYS A 262 12.11 10.15 3.75
CA LYS A 262 12.37 8.69 3.82
C LYS A 262 13.83 8.30 3.54
N SER A 263 14.33 8.67 2.36
CA SER A 263 15.68 8.30 1.91
C SER A 263 16.76 8.97 2.76
N ALA A 264 16.56 10.22 3.18
CA ALA A 264 17.49 10.93 4.06
C ALA A 264 17.60 10.24 5.43
N LEU A 265 16.48 9.92 6.07
CA LEU A 265 16.45 9.23 7.36
C LEU A 265 17.12 7.85 7.27
N ALA A 266 16.82 7.07 6.23
CA ALA A 266 17.41 5.75 6.01
C ALA A 266 18.93 5.82 5.77
N LEU A 267 19.39 6.77 4.94
CA LEU A 267 20.81 6.96 4.65
C LEU A 267 21.58 7.42 5.88
N CYS A 268 21.07 8.40 6.62
CA CYS A 268 21.71 8.89 7.84
C CYS A 268 21.76 7.81 8.92
N ALA A 269 20.69 7.04 9.13
CA ALA A 269 20.70 5.92 10.06
C ALA A 269 21.68 4.82 9.63
N GLY A 270 21.80 4.55 8.33
CA GLY A 270 22.80 3.62 7.81
C GLY A 270 24.24 4.09 8.05
N LEU A 271 24.53 5.37 7.78
CA LEU A 271 25.85 5.95 8.01
C LEU A 271 26.19 6.01 9.50
N GLU A 272 25.24 6.36 10.37
CA GLU A 272 25.36 6.27 11.82
C GLU A 272 25.72 4.83 12.26
N ALA A 273 25.02 3.83 11.73
CA ALA A 273 25.26 2.43 12.05
C ALA A 273 26.66 1.95 11.61
N VAL A 274 27.20 2.49 10.52
CA VAL A 274 28.52 2.12 9.97
C VAL A 274 29.66 2.89 10.61
N LEU A 275 29.55 4.22 10.71
CA LEU A 275 30.63 5.12 11.10
C LEU A 275 30.72 5.32 12.61
N GLU A 276 29.58 5.56 13.26
CA GLU A 276 29.54 5.94 14.68
C GLU A 276 29.38 4.71 15.57
N ARG A 277 28.54 3.76 15.17
CA ARG A 277 28.18 2.60 16.00
C ARG A 277 28.96 1.33 15.66
N GLY A 278 29.55 1.25 14.47
CA GLY A 278 30.26 0.05 14.00
C GLY A 278 29.41 -1.22 13.99
N GLN A 279 28.09 -1.08 13.84
CA GLN A 279 27.11 -2.18 13.82
C GLN A 279 27.08 -2.90 12.47
N HIS A 280 27.46 -2.21 11.41
CA HIS A 280 27.56 -2.75 10.06
C HIS A 280 28.86 -2.29 9.40
N LYS A 281 29.39 -3.07 8.46
CA LYS A 281 30.59 -2.67 7.69
C LYS A 281 30.31 -1.65 6.60
N LYS A 282 29.09 -1.65 6.04
CA LYS A 282 28.73 -0.75 4.93
C LYS A 282 27.23 -0.56 4.75
N VAL A 283 26.88 0.56 4.12
CA VAL A 283 25.55 0.89 3.60
C VAL A 283 25.50 0.49 2.13
N MET A 284 24.49 -0.27 1.74
CA MET A 284 24.26 -0.68 0.35
C MET A 284 22.89 -0.19 -0.11
N VAL A 285 22.86 0.72 -1.08
CA VAL A 285 21.63 1.26 -1.66
C VAL A 285 21.35 0.57 -2.98
N PHE A 286 20.21 -0.10 -3.08
CA PHE A 286 19.70 -0.68 -4.30
C PHE A 286 18.55 0.17 -4.85
N ARG A 287 18.64 0.55 -6.13
CA ARG A 287 17.54 1.23 -6.84
C ARG A 287 17.11 0.43 -8.06
N PRO A 288 15.80 0.33 -8.37
CA PRO A 288 15.35 -0.21 -9.63
C PRO A 288 15.71 0.72 -10.79
N LEU A 289 16.14 0.13 -11.90
CA LEU A 289 16.44 0.87 -13.12
C LEU A 289 15.16 1.04 -13.94
N TYR A 290 14.65 2.28 -13.99
CA TYR A 290 13.61 2.67 -14.95
C TYR A 290 14.22 3.62 -15.97
N ALA A 291 14.00 3.30 -17.24
CA ALA A 291 14.31 4.18 -18.34
C ALA A 291 13.38 5.40 -18.31
N VAL A 292 13.87 6.55 -17.86
CA VAL A 292 13.13 7.80 -18.03
C VAL A 292 13.18 8.16 -19.52
N GLY A 293 12.01 8.26 -20.17
CA GLY A 293 11.93 8.65 -21.58
C GLY A 293 12.12 7.53 -22.61
N GLY A 294 11.90 6.26 -22.25
CA GLY A 294 11.88 5.15 -23.22
C GLY A 294 13.25 4.68 -23.72
N GLN A 295 14.35 5.13 -23.09
CA GLN A 295 15.69 4.63 -23.39
C GLN A 295 15.98 3.32 -22.65
N GLU A 296 15.84 2.17 -23.32
CA GLU A 296 16.36 0.91 -22.78
C GLU A 296 17.86 1.04 -22.48
N LEU A 297 18.25 0.73 -21.24
CA LEU A 297 19.61 0.88 -20.69
C LEU A 297 20.69 0.11 -21.47
N GLY A 298 20.28 -0.77 -22.39
CA GLY A 298 21.16 -1.58 -23.23
C GLY A 298 22.13 -0.79 -24.10
N PHE A 299 21.95 0.53 -24.25
CA PHE A 299 22.73 1.35 -25.19
C PHE A 299 23.59 2.46 -24.58
N LEU A 300 23.73 2.58 -23.25
CA LEU A 300 24.72 3.51 -22.70
C LEU A 300 26.14 2.92 -22.85
N PRO A 301 27.06 3.52 -23.61
CA PRO A 301 28.47 3.13 -23.56
C PRO A 301 29.10 3.63 -22.25
N GLY A 302 29.93 2.81 -21.60
CA GLY A 302 30.62 3.18 -20.36
C GLY A 302 30.70 2.05 -19.34
N SER A 303 31.49 2.28 -18.28
CA SER A 303 31.59 1.42 -17.10
C SER A 303 30.26 1.37 -16.33
N GLU A 304 30.08 0.38 -15.48
CA GLU A 304 28.90 0.25 -14.63
C GLU A 304 28.66 1.49 -13.75
N ALA A 305 29.74 2.10 -13.25
CA ALA A 305 29.70 3.35 -12.48
C ALA A 305 29.21 4.53 -13.32
N GLU A 306 29.64 4.64 -14.58
CA GLU A 306 29.18 5.69 -15.51
C GLU A 306 27.71 5.52 -15.88
N LYS A 307 27.23 4.28 -16.00
CA LYS A 307 25.81 3.96 -16.20
C LYS A 307 24.96 4.28 -14.98
N MET A 308 25.49 4.10 -13.77
CA MET A 308 24.77 4.40 -12.53
C MET A 308 24.81 5.87 -12.14
N GLY A 309 25.69 6.68 -12.77
CA GLY A 309 25.94 8.08 -12.43
C GLY A 309 24.69 8.90 -12.11
N PRO A 310 23.70 8.99 -13.03
CA PRO A 310 22.48 9.77 -12.79
C PRO A 310 21.63 9.28 -11.60
N TRP A 311 21.59 7.97 -11.36
CA TRP A 311 20.77 7.37 -10.29
C TRP A 311 21.46 7.42 -8.92
N ALA A 312 22.79 7.28 -8.91
CA ALA A 312 23.62 7.47 -7.73
C ALA A 312 23.63 8.95 -7.29
N GLN A 313 23.50 9.88 -8.25
CA GLN A 313 23.47 11.31 -7.96
C GLN A 313 22.36 11.70 -6.98
N ALA A 314 21.16 11.13 -7.08
CA ALA A 314 20.08 11.42 -6.12
C ALA A 314 20.42 11.00 -4.67
N VAL A 315 21.19 9.93 -4.49
CA VAL A 315 21.68 9.50 -3.16
C VAL A 315 22.69 10.52 -2.64
N PHE A 316 23.64 10.94 -3.49
CA PHE A 316 24.65 11.94 -3.12
C PHE A 316 24.06 13.33 -2.89
N ASP A 317 23.04 13.73 -3.65
CA ASP A 317 22.31 14.99 -3.44
C ASP A 317 21.60 14.98 -2.08
N THR A 318 21.01 13.84 -1.70
CA THR A 318 20.38 13.66 -0.39
C THR A 318 21.42 13.79 0.74
N LEU A 319 22.58 13.14 0.60
CA LEU A 319 23.66 13.23 1.59
C LEU A 319 24.28 14.62 1.67
N SER A 320 24.40 15.33 0.55
CA SER A 320 24.96 16.68 0.49
C SER A 320 24.12 17.72 1.25
N ALA A 321 22.86 17.41 1.55
CA ALA A 321 22.02 18.22 2.41
C ALA A 321 22.29 18.03 3.91
N VAL A 322 23.01 16.97 4.30
CA VAL A 322 23.21 16.58 5.70
C VAL A 322 24.68 16.59 6.10
N THR A 323 25.61 16.31 5.18
CA THR A 323 27.04 16.26 5.45
C THR A 323 27.87 16.94 4.37
N THR A 324 29.17 17.11 4.60
CA THR A 324 30.08 17.76 3.64
C THR A 324 30.50 16.80 2.53
N ARG A 325 30.94 17.37 1.42
CA ARG A 325 31.40 16.62 0.25
C ARG A 325 32.59 15.72 0.57
N GLU A 326 33.51 16.20 1.41
CA GLU A 326 34.72 15.47 1.79
C GLU A 326 34.37 14.18 2.53
N VAL A 327 33.38 14.23 3.42
CA VAL A 327 32.87 13.05 4.14
C VAL A 327 32.26 12.05 3.17
N ILE A 328 31.46 12.52 2.20
CA ILE A 328 30.84 11.66 1.18
C ILE A 328 31.91 10.97 0.32
N GLU A 329 32.91 11.72 -0.15
CA GLU A 329 34.01 11.16 -0.93
C GLU A 329 34.81 10.14 -0.13
N GLU A 330 35.02 10.37 1.17
CA GLU A 330 35.73 9.45 2.06
C GLU A 330 34.96 8.14 2.28
N VAL A 331 33.65 8.18 2.58
CA VAL A 331 32.85 6.96 2.81
C VAL A 331 32.75 6.10 1.54
N VAL A 332 32.67 6.74 0.38
CA VAL A 332 32.67 6.05 -0.92
C VAL A 332 34.05 5.45 -1.21
N ALA A 333 35.13 6.22 -1.02
CA ALA A 333 36.50 5.74 -1.26
C ALA A 333 36.88 4.55 -0.38
N ARG A 334 36.35 4.50 0.85
CA ARG A 334 36.53 3.38 1.79
C ARG A 334 35.60 2.19 1.52
N GLY A 335 34.69 2.28 0.55
CA GLY A 335 33.71 1.22 0.26
C GLY A 335 32.64 1.05 1.35
N MET A 336 32.44 2.08 2.18
CA MET A 336 31.44 2.10 3.25
C MET A 336 30.05 2.45 2.74
N LEU A 337 29.94 3.10 1.58
CA LEU A 337 28.68 3.39 0.89
C LEU A 337 28.76 2.90 -0.56
N GLU A 338 27.86 2.00 -0.94
CA GLU A 338 27.72 1.50 -2.31
C GLU A 338 26.31 1.78 -2.84
N VAL A 339 26.20 2.32 -4.05
CA VAL A 339 24.93 2.46 -4.78
C VAL A 339 24.95 1.53 -5.97
N LEU A 340 24.03 0.57 -6.01
CA LEU A 340 24.00 -0.52 -6.98
C LEU A 340 22.62 -0.65 -7.63
N PRO A 341 22.54 -1.14 -8.88
CA PRO A 341 21.26 -1.49 -9.47
C PRO A 341 20.69 -2.73 -8.78
N LEU A 342 19.36 -2.81 -8.67
CA LEU A 342 18.68 -3.92 -7.98
C LEU A 342 19.03 -5.31 -8.57
N THR A 343 19.38 -5.38 -9.86
CA THR A 343 19.80 -6.62 -10.53
C THR A 343 20.99 -7.29 -9.85
N HIS A 344 21.84 -6.53 -9.14
CA HIS A 344 23.06 -7.02 -8.51
C HIS A 344 22.82 -7.79 -7.22
N ILE A 345 21.58 -7.81 -6.71
CA ILE A 345 21.26 -8.57 -5.51
C ILE A 345 21.15 -10.08 -5.75
N ARG A 346 20.91 -10.50 -6.99
CA ARG A 346 20.73 -11.93 -7.32
C ARG A 346 22.04 -12.70 -7.14
N GLY A 347 21.96 -13.81 -6.41
CA GLY A 347 23.11 -14.70 -6.18
C GLY A 347 24.08 -14.21 -5.10
N ARG A 348 23.76 -13.11 -4.39
CA ARG A 348 24.52 -12.64 -3.24
C ARG A 348 23.86 -13.06 -1.92
N SER A 349 24.65 -13.11 -0.87
CA SER A 349 24.17 -13.05 0.52
C SER A 349 24.80 -11.80 1.13
N LEU A 350 23.97 -10.89 1.61
CA LEU A 350 24.39 -9.61 2.18
C LEU A 350 24.58 -9.81 3.67
N HIS A 351 25.83 -9.83 4.13
CA HIS A 351 26.19 -9.99 5.53
C HIS A 351 26.83 -8.70 6.04
N ASP A 352 26.64 -8.40 7.33
CA ASP A 352 27.23 -7.24 7.99
C ASP A 352 26.95 -5.90 7.25
N ALA A 353 25.71 -5.74 6.75
CA ALA A 353 25.34 -4.64 5.86
C ALA A 353 24.02 -3.97 6.26
N PHE A 354 24.00 -2.63 6.15
CA PHE A 354 22.79 -1.83 6.21
C PHE A 354 22.25 -1.65 4.78
N VAL A 355 21.21 -2.40 4.42
CA VAL A 355 20.69 -2.42 3.05
C VAL A 355 19.53 -1.45 2.93
N ILE A 356 19.54 -0.60 1.91
CA ILE A 356 18.42 0.29 1.57
C ILE A 356 17.92 -0.11 0.19
N VAL A 357 16.64 -0.44 0.06
CA VAL A 357 15.97 -0.65 -1.22
C VAL A 357 15.05 0.53 -1.43
N ASP A 358 15.46 1.43 -2.33
CA ASP A 358 14.74 2.66 -2.60
C ASP A 358 13.78 2.50 -3.79
N GLU A 359 12.70 3.27 -3.78
CA GLU A 359 11.60 3.16 -4.74
C GLU A 359 10.95 1.76 -4.79
N ALA A 360 10.76 1.15 -3.62
CA ALA A 360 10.26 -0.23 -3.50
C ALA A 360 8.80 -0.40 -3.99
N GLN A 361 8.03 0.69 -4.15
CA GLN A 361 6.67 0.64 -4.72
C GLN A 361 6.64 0.11 -6.15
N SER A 362 7.76 0.23 -6.85
CA SER A 362 7.89 -0.13 -8.26
C SER A 362 8.21 -1.62 -8.44
N LEU A 363 8.49 -2.34 -7.34
CA LEU A 363 8.94 -3.72 -7.35
C LEU A 363 7.77 -4.71 -7.22
N GLU A 364 7.82 -5.76 -8.03
CA GLU A 364 6.94 -6.93 -7.88
C GLU A 364 7.29 -7.72 -6.60
N ARG A 365 6.31 -8.41 -6.02
CA ARG A 365 6.50 -9.20 -4.80
C ARG A 365 7.60 -10.24 -4.92
N ASN A 366 7.72 -10.94 -6.05
CA ASN A 366 8.78 -11.95 -6.23
C ASN A 366 10.18 -11.32 -6.21
N VAL A 367 10.31 -10.07 -6.68
CA VAL A 367 11.57 -9.33 -6.61
C VAL A 367 11.86 -8.93 -5.16
N LEU A 368 10.88 -8.40 -4.44
CA LEU A 368 11.02 -8.10 -3.00
C LEU A 368 11.39 -9.34 -2.19
N LEU A 369 10.76 -10.48 -2.44
CA LEU A 369 11.12 -11.75 -1.80
C LEU A 369 12.56 -12.16 -2.12
N THR A 370 13.00 -11.95 -3.37
CA THR A 370 14.40 -12.20 -3.74
C THR A 370 15.33 -11.33 -2.91
N VAL A 371 15.05 -10.03 -2.76
CA VAL A 371 15.85 -9.11 -1.94
C VAL A 371 15.87 -9.55 -0.48
N LEU A 372 14.70 -9.73 0.14
CA LEU A 372 14.57 -10.08 1.55
C LEU A 372 15.25 -11.41 1.88
N SER A 373 15.18 -12.39 0.97
CA SER A 373 15.85 -13.69 1.14
C SER A 373 17.38 -13.64 1.09
N ARG A 374 17.97 -12.50 0.67
CA ARG A 374 19.44 -12.33 0.60
C ARG A 374 20.01 -11.60 1.82
N ILE A 375 19.16 -11.12 2.72
CA ILE A 375 19.61 -10.49 3.96
C ILE A 375 20.13 -11.59 4.89
N GLY A 376 21.45 -11.60 5.09
CA GLY A 376 22.16 -12.56 5.91
C GLY A 376 22.34 -12.08 7.34
N ALA A 377 23.17 -12.80 8.09
CA ALA A 377 23.52 -12.44 9.46
C ALA A 377 24.05 -11.01 9.59
N ASP A 378 23.76 -10.39 10.74
CA ASP A 378 24.21 -9.06 11.13
C ASP A 378 23.87 -7.98 10.09
N SER A 379 22.78 -8.18 9.34
CA SER A 379 22.31 -7.27 8.31
C SER A 379 20.86 -6.91 8.52
N ARG A 380 20.48 -5.76 7.98
CA ARG A 380 19.10 -5.28 7.97
C ARG A 380 18.76 -4.66 6.64
N VAL A 381 17.46 -4.50 6.39
CA VAL A 381 16.96 -3.90 5.18
C VAL A 381 15.89 -2.85 5.46
N VAL A 382 16.05 -1.69 4.82
CA VAL A 382 15.08 -0.60 4.82
C VAL A 382 14.45 -0.51 3.44
N LEU A 383 13.13 -0.64 3.36
CA LEU A 383 12.34 -0.48 2.14
C LEU A 383 11.70 0.90 2.16
N THR A 384 12.18 1.84 1.35
CA THR A 384 11.53 3.14 1.17
C THR A 384 10.58 3.08 -0.02
N HIS A 385 9.36 3.57 0.16
CA HIS A 385 8.35 3.54 -0.89
C HIS A 385 7.35 4.69 -0.83
N ASP A 386 6.77 4.99 -1.98
CA ASP A 386 5.64 5.90 -2.13
C ASP A 386 4.54 5.20 -2.96
N VAL A 387 3.53 4.65 -2.28
CA VAL A 387 2.44 3.93 -2.95
C VAL A 387 1.60 4.85 -3.84
N ALA A 388 1.63 6.17 -3.63
CA ALA A 388 0.93 7.13 -4.49
C ALA A 388 1.69 7.38 -5.82
N GLN A 389 3.02 7.24 -5.84
CA GLN A 389 3.87 7.43 -7.02
C GLN A 389 4.24 6.11 -7.69
N ARG A 390 3.23 5.38 -8.19
CA ARG A 390 3.44 4.11 -8.90
C ARG A 390 3.58 4.35 -10.40
N ASP A 391 4.82 4.50 -10.85
CA ASP A 391 5.16 4.65 -12.27
C ASP A 391 5.05 3.34 -13.06
N ASN A 392 5.10 2.19 -12.38
CA ASN A 392 5.08 0.87 -13.02
C ASN A 392 3.68 0.24 -13.01
N LEU A 393 3.03 0.23 -14.18
CA LEU A 393 1.70 -0.34 -14.41
C LEU A 393 1.64 -1.89 -14.28
N ARG A 394 2.80 -2.58 -14.18
CA ARG A 394 2.88 -4.06 -14.10
C ARG A 394 2.67 -4.62 -12.69
N VAL A 395 2.80 -3.81 -11.64
CA VAL A 395 2.61 -4.27 -10.26
C VAL A 395 1.16 -4.07 -9.87
N GLY A 396 0.43 -5.16 -9.59
CA GLY A 396 -0.96 -5.12 -9.16
C GLY A 396 -1.17 -4.30 -7.89
N ARG A 397 -2.34 -3.68 -7.73
CA ARG A 397 -2.60 -2.70 -6.64
C ARG A 397 -2.43 -3.27 -5.22
N TYR A 398 -2.60 -4.58 -5.05
CA TYR A 398 -2.42 -5.35 -3.80
C TYR A 398 -1.16 -6.23 -3.81
N ASP A 399 -0.21 -5.91 -4.67
CA ASP A 399 1.03 -6.64 -4.84
C ASP A 399 2.25 -5.76 -4.52
N GLY A 400 3.44 -6.36 -4.51
CA GLY A 400 4.67 -5.64 -4.20
C GLY A 400 4.80 -5.30 -2.72
N VAL A 401 5.19 -4.06 -2.40
CA VAL A 401 5.56 -3.65 -1.03
C VAL A 401 4.39 -3.67 -0.05
N VAL A 402 3.18 -3.35 -0.50
CA VAL A 402 1.97 -3.35 0.35
C VAL A 402 1.67 -4.76 0.87
N ALA A 403 1.77 -5.78 0.00
CA ALA A 403 1.57 -7.18 0.39
C ALA A 403 2.64 -7.67 1.40
N VAL A 404 3.86 -7.13 1.31
CA VAL A 404 4.93 -7.44 2.29
C VAL A 404 4.59 -6.82 3.64
N VAL A 405 4.16 -5.56 3.68
CA VAL A 405 3.78 -4.86 4.91
C VAL A 405 2.65 -5.60 5.64
N GLU A 406 1.57 -5.91 4.94
CA GLU A 406 0.41 -6.60 5.53
C GLU A 406 0.77 -8.00 6.05
N ARG A 407 1.66 -8.71 5.36
CA ARG A 407 2.03 -10.08 5.74
C ARG A 407 3.04 -10.14 6.89
N LEU A 408 3.85 -9.10 7.07
CA LEU A 408 4.86 -9.02 8.14
C LEU A 408 4.38 -8.21 9.35
N LYS A 409 3.25 -7.51 9.25
CA LYS A 409 2.61 -6.79 10.36
C LYS A 409 2.55 -7.66 11.63
N GLY A 410 3.01 -7.11 12.74
CA GLY A 410 3.03 -7.79 14.04
C GLY A 410 4.19 -8.75 14.27
N HIS A 411 5.11 -8.91 13.29
CA HIS A 411 6.29 -9.73 13.48
C HIS A 411 7.43 -8.94 14.17
N PRO A 412 8.11 -9.47 15.22
CA PRO A 412 9.14 -8.72 15.97
C PRO A 412 10.33 -8.23 15.14
N LEU A 413 10.68 -8.92 14.06
CA LEU A 413 11.73 -8.47 13.14
C LEU A 413 11.28 -7.42 12.11
N PHE A 414 10.01 -7.04 12.09
CA PHE A 414 9.45 -6.15 11.08
C PHE A 414 8.81 -4.91 11.72
N ALA A 415 9.15 -3.73 11.19
CA ALA A 415 8.46 -2.50 11.52
C ALA A 415 8.00 -1.77 10.26
N HIS A 416 6.89 -1.06 10.37
CA HIS A 416 6.38 -0.18 9.33
C HIS A 416 6.07 1.19 9.90
N VAL A 417 6.35 2.24 9.14
CA VAL A 417 5.89 3.61 9.44
C VAL A 417 5.59 4.34 8.13
N THR A 418 4.44 5.01 8.08
CA THR A 418 4.05 5.88 6.97
C THR A 418 4.23 7.34 7.37
N LEU A 419 5.09 8.05 6.62
CA LEU A 419 5.33 9.48 6.79
C LEU A 419 4.30 10.27 5.99
N THR A 420 3.46 11.04 6.67
CA THR A 420 2.35 11.79 6.06
C THR A 420 2.72 13.23 5.75
N ARG A 421 3.53 13.87 6.60
CA ARG A 421 3.88 15.29 6.47
C ARG A 421 5.05 15.50 5.51
N SER A 422 4.80 16.23 4.43
CA SER A 422 5.85 16.67 3.51
C SER A 422 6.62 17.85 4.11
N GLU A 423 7.95 17.75 4.10
CA GLU A 423 8.86 18.80 4.60
C GLU A 423 9.47 19.61 3.45
N ARG A 424 8.85 19.54 2.26
CA ARG A 424 9.29 20.31 1.10
C ARG A 424 9.13 21.82 1.34
N SER A 425 9.88 22.61 0.57
CA SER A 425 9.77 24.07 0.60
C SER A 425 8.32 24.51 0.38
N ARG A 426 7.96 25.70 0.90
CA ARG A 426 6.62 26.29 0.70
C ARG A 426 6.20 26.32 -0.77
N ILE A 427 7.17 26.44 -1.69
CA ILE A 427 6.94 26.43 -3.14
C ILE A 427 6.50 25.04 -3.61
N ALA A 428 7.20 23.98 -3.20
CA ALA A 428 6.86 22.63 -3.63
C ALA A 428 5.58 22.10 -2.96
N ALA A 429 5.27 22.55 -1.74
CA ALA A 429 3.97 22.31 -1.12
C ALA A 429 2.83 22.94 -1.94
N LEU A 430 2.96 24.22 -2.32
CA LEU A 430 2.00 24.93 -3.16
C LEU A 430 1.78 24.25 -4.52
N VAL A 431 2.85 23.81 -5.19
CA VAL A 431 2.75 23.14 -6.49
C VAL A 431 2.04 21.78 -6.36
N THR A 432 2.31 21.03 -5.30
CA THR A 432 1.66 19.74 -5.05
C THR A 432 0.16 19.95 -4.80
N GLU A 433 -0.20 20.93 -3.96
CA GLU A 433 -1.59 21.30 -3.66
C GLU A 433 -2.34 21.78 -4.91
N LEU A 434 -1.72 22.62 -5.75
CA LEU A 434 -2.36 23.16 -6.95
C LEU A 434 -2.47 22.17 -8.10
N LEU A 435 -1.53 21.21 -8.24
CA LEU A 435 -1.47 20.32 -9.41
C LEU A 435 -1.97 18.90 -9.14
N GLU A 436 -1.86 18.37 -7.91
CA GLU A 436 -2.33 17.02 -7.58
C GLU A 436 -3.78 17.01 -7.07
N ASP A 437 -4.23 18.04 -6.34
CA ASP A 437 -5.58 18.06 -5.73
C ASP A 437 -6.68 18.65 -6.64
N GLY A 438 -6.37 18.94 -7.91
CA GLY A 438 -7.38 19.15 -8.95
C GLY A 438 -8.38 20.29 -8.72
N GLN A 439 -8.00 21.33 -7.99
CA GLN A 439 -8.77 22.58 -7.95
C GLN A 439 -8.20 23.59 -8.96
N LEU A 440 -8.71 23.51 -10.19
CA LEU A 440 -8.73 24.64 -11.12
C LEU A 440 -10.17 24.93 -11.55
#